data_AF-A0A089KIP0-F1
#
_entry.id   AF-A0A089KIP0-F1
#
_cell.length_a   1.000
_cell.length_b   1.000
_cell.length_c   1.000
_cell.angle_alpha   90.00
_cell.angle_beta   90.00
_cell.angle_gamma   90.00
#
_symmetry.space_group_name_H-M   'P 1'
#
loop_
_entity.id
_entity.type
_entity.pdbx_description
1 polymer ?
#
loop_
_entity_poly.entity_id
_entity_poly.type
_entity_poly.pdbx_seq_one_letter_code
_entity_poly.pdbx_strand_id
1 'polypeptide(L)'
;MTRIQYQECIDACIKCMNACNYSYVSSLKEYDLASLRESIRLDRECADICSYAVQAMTRQSPFVAEILRLCAEICERCADESSKHMQTHCQECIDACRSAAMACRLISGAVEVYA
;
A
#
# COMPACT_ATOMS: atom_id res chain seq x y z
N MET A 1 7.24 -20.81 -20.11
CA MET A 1 6.52 -19.79 -19.32
C MET A 1 7.13 -19.75 -17.94
N THR A 2 7.84 -18.67 -17.60
CA THR A 2 8.40 -18.48 -16.26
C THR A 2 7.27 -18.06 -15.33
N ARG A 3 7.07 -18.76 -14.21
CA ARG A 3 5.99 -18.47 -13.26
C ARG A 3 6.35 -17.20 -12.49
N ILE A 4 5.57 -16.13 -12.63
CA ILE A 4 5.72 -14.92 -11.82
C ILE A 4 5.43 -15.28 -10.35
N GLN A 5 6.35 -14.94 -9.46
CA GLN A 5 6.19 -15.15 -8.02
C GLN A 5 5.64 -13.89 -7.38
N TYR A 6 4.38 -13.93 -6.95
CA TYR A 6 3.73 -12.79 -6.28
C TYR A 6 3.99 -12.72 -4.78
N GLN A 7 4.59 -13.76 -4.17
CA GLN A 7 4.61 -13.91 -2.72
C GLN A 7 5.21 -12.71 -1.99
N GLU A 8 6.36 -12.22 -2.44
CA GLU A 8 7.01 -11.06 -1.82
C GLU A 8 6.16 -9.79 -1.92
N CYS A 9 5.48 -9.59 -3.05
CA CYS A 9 4.57 -8.45 -3.23
C CYS A 9 3.29 -8.61 -2.40
N ILE A 10 2.76 -9.83 -2.27
CA ILE A 10 1.62 -10.15 -1.40
C ILE A 10 1.99 -9.83 0.05
N ASP A 11 3.15 -10.28 0.53
CA ASP A 11 3.59 -10.07 1.90
C ASP A 11 3.80 -8.57 2.19
N ALA A 12 4.38 -7.84 1.24
CA ALA A 12 4.53 -6.39 1.35
C ALA A 12 3.18 -5.66 1.42
N CYS A 13 2.22 -6.02 0.55
CA CYS A 13 0.88 -5.44 0.56
C CYS A 13 0.10 -5.77 1.85
N ILE A 14 0.21 -6.99 2.37
CA ILE A 14 -0.41 -7.38 3.65
C ILE A 14 0.19 -6.56 4.80
N LYS A 15 1.52 -6.43 4.84
CA LYS A 15 2.20 -5.60 5.85
C LYS A 15 1.75 -4.15 5.79
N CYS A 16 1.70 -3.58 4.58
CA CYS A 16 1.23 -2.21 4.35
C CYS A 16 -0.23 -2.02 4.77
N MET A 17 -1.13 -2.94 4.39
CA MET A 17 -2.54 -2.91 4.79
C MET A 17 -2.69 -2.88 6.32
N ASN A 18 -1.94 -3.73 7.03
CA ASN A 18 -2.00 -3.78 8.50
C ASN A 18 -1.46 -2.50 9.13
N ALA A 19 -0.32 -1.99 8.64
CA ALA A 19 0.28 -0.76 9.15
C ALA A 19 -0.62 0.46 8.90
N CYS A 20 -1.23 0.58 7.72
CA CYS A 20 -2.18 1.65 7.40
C CYS A 20 -3.42 1.58 8.29
N ASN A 21 -3.99 0.40 8.51
CA ASN A 21 -5.14 0.26 9.43
C ASN A 21 -4.78 0.64 10.88
N TYR A 22 -3.56 0.29 11.32
CA TYR A 22 -3.08 0.71 12.63
C TYR A 22 -2.90 2.23 12.73
N SER A 23 -2.27 2.84 11.73
CA SER A 23 -2.09 4.31 11.64
C SER A 23 -3.43 5.04 11.58
N TYR A 24 -4.40 4.53 10.81
CA TYR A 24 -5.76 5.06 10.71
C TYR A 24 -6.44 5.12 12.08
N VAL A 25 -6.48 3.99 12.81
CA VAL A 25 -7.13 3.93 14.13
C VAL A 25 -6.37 4.75 15.17
N SER A 26 -5.04 4.82 15.08
CA SER A 26 -4.21 5.58 16.01
C SER A 26 -4.40 7.08 15.81
N SER A 27 -4.37 7.55 14.57
CA SER A 27 -4.57 8.96 14.20
C SER A 27 -5.95 9.49 14.60
N LEU A 28 -6.98 8.64 14.60
CA LEU A 28 -8.32 9.01 15.08
C LEU A 28 -8.41 9.27 16.59
N LYS A 29 -7.40 8.91 17.37
CA LYS A 29 -7.33 9.15 18.83
C LYS A 29 -6.57 10.42 19.18
N GLU A 30 -5.91 11.05 18.21
CA GLU A 30 -5.14 12.27 18.39
C GLU A 30 -6.07 13.48 18.59
N TYR A 31 -5.58 14.49 19.32
CA TYR A 31 -6.36 15.70 19.60
C TYR A 31 -6.52 16.59 18.36
N ASP A 32 -5.46 16.75 17.58
CA ASP A 32 -5.45 17.57 16.37
C ASP A 32 -5.82 16.74 15.12
N LEU A 33 -7.08 16.33 15.05
CA LEU A 33 -7.61 15.60 13.88
C LEU A 33 -7.60 16.44 12.60
N ALA A 34 -7.58 17.77 12.71
CA ALA A 34 -7.66 18.65 11.55
C ALA A 34 -6.38 18.57 10.70
N SER A 35 -5.21 18.50 11.35
CA SER A 35 -3.93 18.33 10.63
C SER A 35 -3.75 16.92 10.06
N LEU A 36 -4.43 15.91 10.61
CA LEU A 36 -4.33 14.50 10.18
C LEU A 36 -5.40 14.05 9.17
N ARG A 37 -6.28 14.95 8.71
CA ARG A 37 -7.43 14.54 7.85
C ARG A 37 -7.00 13.81 6.58
N GLU A 38 -5.99 14.34 5.89
CA GLU A 38 -5.54 13.74 4.62
C GLU A 38 -4.76 12.44 4.85
N SER A 39 -3.95 12.34 5.91
CA SER A 39 -3.27 11.08 6.24
C SER A 39 -4.27 9.99 6.62
N ILE A 40 -5.28 10.30 7.43
CA ILE A 40 -6.37 9.37 7.78
C ILE A 40 -7.12 8.89 6.53
N ARG A 41 -7.42 9.81 5.60
CA ARG A 41 -8.08 9.45 4.33
C ARG A 41 -7.21 8.52 3.50
N LEU A 42 -5.91 8.84 3.36
CA LEU A 42 -4.99 8.04 2.56
C LEU A 42 -4.64 6.69 3.21
N ASP A 43 -4.50 6.61 4.53
CA ASP A 43 -4.32 5.35 5.26
C ASP A 43 -5.46 4.37 4.92
N ARG A 44 -6.70 4.88 4.85
CA ARG A 44 -7.86 4.06 4.51
C ARG A 44 -7.83 3.59 3.05
N GLU A 45 -7.60 4.50 2.10
CA GLU A 45 -7.46 4.18 0.68
C GLU A 45 -6.34 3.15 0.45
N CYS A 46 -5.19 3.35 1.11
CA CYS A 46 -4.02 2.49 1.00
C CYS A 46 -4.29 1.09 1.55
N ALA A 47 -4.97 0.97 2.69
CA ALA A 47 -5.36 -0.32 3.24
C ALA A 47 -6.29 -1.09 2.29
N ASP A 48 -7.29 -0.43 1.72
CA ASP A 48 -8.27 -1.06 0.85
C ASP A 48 -7.67 -1.50 -0.50
N ILE A 49 -6.85 -0.65 -1.14
CA ILE A 49 -6.19 -1.04 -2.40
C ILE A 49 -5.16 -2.16 -2.19
N CYS A 50 -4.40 -2.14 -1.09
CA CYS A 50 -3.46 -3.22 -0.77
C CYS A 50 -4.19 -4.56 -0.60
N SER A 51 -5.35 -4.57 0.09
CA SER A 51 -6.19 -5.76 0.21
C SER A 51 -6.68 -6.25 -1.15
N TYR A 52 -7.13 -5.34 -2.01
CA TYR A 52 -7.60 -5.68 -3.36
C TYR A 52 -6.47 -6.22 -4.24
N ALA A 53 -5.27 -5.64 -4.16
CA ALA A 53 -4.07 -6.09 -4.85
C ALA A 53 -3.68 -7.53 -4.45
N VAL A 54 -3.72 -7.84 -3.15
CA VAL A 54 -3.48 -9.20 -2.63
C VAL A 54 -4.46 -10.20 -3.24
N GLN A 55 -5.76 -9.87 -3.23
CA GLN A 55 -6.79 -10.72 -3.82
C GLN A 55 -6.58 -10.90 -5.32
N ALA A 56 -6.24 -9.82 -6.04
CA ALA A 56 -5.98 -9.86 -7.48
C ALA A 56 -4.79 -10.75 -7.84
N MET A 57 -3.68 -10.65 -7.11
CA MET A 57 -2.50 -11.52 -7.29
C MET A 57 -2.84 -12.98 -6.97
N THR A 58 -3.57 -13.23 -5.88
CA THR A 58 -3.95 -14.58 -5.42
C THR A 58 -4.79 -15.32 -6.45
N ARG A 59 -5.77 -14.64 -7.07
CA ARG A 59 -6.62 -15.22 -8.12
C ARG A 59 -6.07 -15.08 -9.54
N GLN A 60 -4.84 -14.59 -9.69
CA GLN A 60 -4.19 -14.34 -10.98
C GLN A 60 -5.08 -13.52 -11.94
N SER A 61 -5.60 -12.39 -11.45
CA SER A 61 -6.45 -11.51 -12.24
C SER A 61 -5.77 -11.08 -13.54
N PRO A 62 -6.48 -11.01 -14.69
CA PRO A 62 -5.90 -10.48 -15.93
C PRO A 62 -5.53 -8.99 -15.82
N PHE A 63 -6.03 -8.29 -14.81
CA PHE A 63 -5.76 -6.88 -14.53
C PHE A 63 -4.71 -6.66 -13.43
N VAL A 64 -3.87 -7.67 -13.10
CA VAL A 64 -2.88 -7.53 -12.02
C VAL A 64 -1.95 -6.35 -12.25
N ALA A 65 -1.50 -6.11 -13.48
CA ALA A 65 -0.56 -5.03 -13.77
C ALA A 65 -1.15 -3.64 -13.46
N GLU A 66 -2.37 -3.36 -13.93
CA GLU A 66 -3.08 -2.10 -13.69
C GLU A 66 -3.38 -1.90 -12.20
N ILE A 67 -3.83 -2.96 -11.52
CA ILE A 67 -4.16 -2.91 -10.09
C ILE A 67 -2.90 -2.59 -9.28
N LEU A 68 -1.76 -3.24 -9.58
CA LEU A 68 -0.51 -2.99 -8.87
C LEU A 68 0.09 -1.62 -9.20
N ARG A 69 -0.08 -1.09 -10.41
CA ARG A 69 0.30 0.30 -10.73
C ARG A 69 -0.46 1.30 -9.86
N LEU A 70 -1.78 1.13 -9.74
CA LEU A 70 -2.60 1.99 -8.88
C LEU A 70 -2.25 1.81 -7.40
N CYS A 71 -2.05 0.57 -6.95
CA CYS A 71 -1.63 0.26 -5.59
C CYS A 71 -0.32 1.00 -5.23
N ALA A 72 0.67 0.96 -6.13
CA ALA A 72 1.93 1.66 -5.93
C ALA A 72 1.77 3.17 -5.81
N GLU A 73 0.96 3.79 -6.67
CA GLU A 73 0.69 5.23 -6.63
C GLU A 73 0.04 5.65 -5.30
N ILE A 74 -0.96 4.88 -4.85
CA ILE A 74 -1.65 5.18 -3.58
C ILE A 74 -0.70 4.98 -2.39
N CYS A 75 0.11 3.91 -2.39
CA CYS A 75 1.12 3.69 -1.35
C CYS A 75 2.13 4.84 -1.26
N GLU A 76 2.63 5.35 -2.39
CA GLU A 76 3.55 6.50 -2.41
C GLU A 76 2.90 7.75 -1.85
N ARG A 77 1.67 8.06 -2.28
CA ARG A 77 0.93 9.22 -1.77
C ARG A 77 0.66 9.11 -0.27
N CYS A 78 0.32 7.92 0.21
CA CYS A 78 0.12 7.66 1.63
C CYS A 78 1.41 7.89 2.42
N ALA A 79 2.54 7.35 1.96
CA ALA A 79 3.85 7.59 2.59
C ALA A 79 4.24 9.07 2.58
N ASP A 80 4.04 9.78 1.47
CA ASP A 80 4.35 11.20 1.33
C ASP A 80 3.52 12.04 2.31
N GLU A 81 2.22 11.80 2.42
CA GLU A 81 1.36 12.53 3.34
C GLU A 81 1.71 12.21 4.80
N SER A 82 1.81 10.93 5.16
CA SER A 82 2.12 10.50 6.51
C SER A 82 3.50 10.99 6.98
N SER A 83 4.47 11.16 6.06
CA SER A 83 5.80 11.71 6.39
C SER A 83 5.80 13.17 6.85
N LYS A 84 4.70 13.91 6.63
CA LYS A 84 4.56 15.29 7.12
C LYS A 84 4.30 15.34 8.64
N HIS A 85 3.97 14.21 9.26
CA HIS A 85 3.65 14.12 10.67
C HIS A 85 4.74 13.34 11.42
N MET A 86 5.40 13.98 12.39
CA MET A 86 6.48 13.36 13.19
C MET A 86 5.92 12.52 14.36
N GLN A 87 5.06 11.56 14.07
CA GLN A 87 4.44 10.66 15.05
C GLN A 87 4.97 9.23 14.91
N THR A 88 5.20 8.52 16.02
CA THR A 88 5.80 7.18 16.01
C THR A 88 4.92 6.15 15.29
N HIS A 89 3.59 6.22 15.40
CA HIS A 89 2.68 5.28 14.73
C HIS A 89 2.68 5.42 13.21
N CYS A 90 3.08 6.58 12.68
CA CYS A 90 3.16 6.80 11.24
C CYS A 90 4.43 6.18 10.63
N GLN A 91 5.51 5.98 11.41
CA GLN A 91 6.79 5.50 10.87
C GLN A 91 6.67 4.12 10.22
N GLU A 92 6.03 3.17 10.90
CA GLU A 92 5.80 1.83 10.34
C GLU A 92 4.89 1.87 9.10
N CYS A 93 3.90 2.77 9.08
CA CYS A 93 3.04 2.98 7.91
C CYS A 93 3.85 3.50 6.71
N ILE A 94 4.70 4.51 6.92
CA ILE A 94 5.55 5.09 5.87
C ILE A 94 6.48 4.02 5.28
N ASP A 95 7.19 3.28 6.13
CA ASP A 95 8.14 2.26 5.68
C ASP A 95 7.45 1.11 4.93
N ALA A 96 6.29 0.67 5.42
CA ALA A 96 5.50 -0.37 4.77
C ALA A 96 4.92 0.11 3.43
N CYS A 97 4.44 1.35 3.35
CA CYS A 97 3.94 1.96 2.11
C CYS A 97 5.05 2.04 1.05
N ARG A 98 6.25 2.52 1.40
CA ARG A 98 7.38 2.58 0.47
C ARG A 98 7.78 1.21 -0.04
N SER A 99 7.80 0.21 0.85
CA SER A 99 8.12 -1.18 0.49
C SER A 99 7.06 -1.78 -0.45
N ALA A 100 5.77 -1.59 -0.14
CA ALA A 100 4.68 -2.08 -0.98
C ALA A 100 4.65 -1.41 -2.35
N ALA A 101 4.89 -0.08 -2.42
CA ALA A 101 4.98 0.63 -3.68
C ALA A 101 6.07 0.08 -4.60
N MET A 102 7.26 -0.14 -4.04
CA MET A 102 8.39 -0.72 -4.78
C MET A 102 8.07 -2.12 -5.31
N ALA A 103 7.54 -3.00 -4.46
CA ALA A 103 7.17 -4.35 -4.84
C ALA A 103 6.08 -4.37 -5.94
N CYS A 104 5.06 -3.53 -5.79
CA CYS A 104 3.97 -3.40 -6.77
C CYS A 104 4.48 -2.90 -8.14
N ARG A 105 5.40 -1.93 -8.17
CA ARG A 105 6.02 -1.46 -9.43
C ARG A 105 6.85 -2.54 -10.11
N LEU A 106 7.62 -3.30 -9.33
CA LEU A 106 8.43 -4.39 -9.86
C LEU A 106 7.56 -5.47 -10.51
N ILE A 107 6.51 -5.91 -9.81
CA ILE A 107 5.62 -6.96 -10.34
C ILE A 107 4.78 -6.45 -11.50
N SER A 108 4.22 -5.24 -11.44
CA SER A 108 3.44 -4.70 -12.57
C SER A 108 4.25 -4.63 -13.86
N GLY A 109 5.51 -4.17 -13.78
CA GLY A 109 6.42 -4.17 -14.94
C GLY A 109 6.81 -5.57 -15.42
N ALA A 110 6.94 -6.55 -14.51
CA ALA A 110 7.23 -7.94 -14.88
C ALA A 110 6.03 -8.60 -15.58
N VAL A 111 4.79 -8.39 -15.10
CA VAL A 111 3.57 -8.97 -15.68
C VAL A 111 3.34 -8.47 -17.11
N GLU A 112 3.57 -7.18 -17.39
CA GLU A 112 3.43 -6.60 -18.73
C GLU A 112 4.40 -7.18 -19.77
N VAL A 113 5.55 -7.71 -19.36
CA VAL A 113 6.54 -8.33 -20.27
C VAL A 113 6.15 -9.75 -20.67
N TYR A 114 5.32 -10.43 -19.89
CA TYR A 114 4.97 -11.84 -20.09
C TYR A 114 3.52 -12.08 -20.51
N ALA A 115 2.69 -11.04 -20.55
CA ALA A 115 1.33 -11.05 -21.10
C ALA A 115 1.36 -10.90 -22.63
#